data_AF-X1SRH1-F1
#
_entry.id   AF-X1SRH1-F1
#
_cell.length_a   1.000
_cell.length_b   1.000
_cell.length_c   1.000
_cell.angle_alpha   90.00
_cell.angle_beta   90.00
_cell.angle_gamma   90.00
#
_symmetry.space_group_name_H-M   'P 1'
#
loop_
_entity.id
_entity.type
_entity.pdbx_description
1 polymer ?
#
loop_
_entity_poly.entity_id
_entity_poly.type
_entity_poly.pdbx_seq_one_letter_code
_entity_poly.pdbx_strand_id
1 'polypeptide(L)'
;SELELKHVALSGNMCVDKKSSALNLVMGRGKTVISEVVLTRDVIKEVLKTSPAAMADIVYRKCLIGSALASSYGFNAQFANVIAAIFIATGQDAAHVVEGSQGFTTAELTEEGDLLFSVSIPSLQVGTVGGGTALGTQREALEIIGVYGAGEPPGSNASKFAEIVAAAVLAGEISLIGALGTRHLAEAHVRLNR
;
A
#
# COMPACT_ATOMS: atom_id res chain seq x y z
N SER A 1 -36.87 22.29 -3.76
CA SER A 1 -37.55 20.99 -3.94
C SER A 1 -38.65 20.89 -2.90
N GLU A 2 -39.73 20.16 -3.16
CA GLU A 2 -40.99 20.09 -2.38
C GLU A 2 -40.86 19.71 -0.89
N LEU A 3 -39.65 19.51 -0.37
CA LEU A 3 -39.36 19.09 1.00
C LEU A 3 -38.63 20.15 1.84
N GLU A 4 -38.38 21.37 1.31
CA GLU A 4 -37.65 22.46 2.00
C GLU A 4 -36.36 22.02 2.73
N LEU A 5 -35.63 21.06 2.15
CA LEU A 5 -34.41 20.54 2.77
C LEU A 5 -33.29 21.58 2.71
N LYS A 6 -32.69 21.87 3.87
CA LYS A 6 -31.52 22.75 4.00
C LYS A 6 -30.24 21.94 4.14
N HIS A 7 -29.27 22.20 3.27
CA HIS A 7 -27.92 21.62 3.40
C HIS A 7 -27.23 22.23 4.64
N VAL A 8 -26.83 21.37 5.58
CA VAL A 8 -26.10 21.80 6.78
C VAL A 8 -24.60 21.96 6.48
N ALA A 9 -24.01 21.03 5.73
CA ALA A 9 -22.63 21.07 5.29
C ALA A 9 -22.47 20.34 3.94
N LEU A 10 -21.49 20.76 3.14
CA LEU A 10 -21.14 20.07 1.89
C LEU A 10 -20.51 18.69 2.15
N SER A 11 -19.79 18.54 3.26
CA SER A 11 -19.21 17.28 3.71
C SER A 11 -19.78 16.89 5.07
N GLY A 12 -20.56 15.82 5.10
CA GLY A 12 -21.11 15.22 6.32
C GLY A 12 -20.22 14.10 6.88
N ASN A 13 -18.92 14.09 6.57
CA ASN A 13 -17.98 13.01 6.90
C ASN A 13 -18.31 11.62 6.32
N MET A 14 -19.24 11.53 5.36
CA MET A 14 -19.52 10.29 4.60
C MET A 14 -18.65 10.17 3.33
N CYS A 15 -17.62 11.00 3.19
CA CYS A 15 -16.70 10.97 2.05
C CYS A 15 -15.74 9.76 2.03
N VAL A 16 -14.95 9.37 3.05
CA VAL A 16 -14.50 10.01 4.30
C VAL A 16 -13.08 10.58 4.07
N ASP A 17 -12.87 11.88 4.24
CA ASP A 17 -11.62 12.55 3.85
C ASP A 17 -10.65 12.76 5.03
N LYS A 18 -9.46 12.13 5.02
CA LYS A 18 -8.39 12.24 6.03
C LYS A 18 -8.75 11.65 7.41
N LYS A 19 -9.74 10.75 7.45
CA LYS A 19 -10.09 9.96 8.64
C LYS A 19 -10.18 8.49 8.24
N SER A 20 -9.81 7.62 9.17
CA SER A 20 -9.92 6.18 8.99
C SER A 20 -11.40 5.78 8.92
N SER A 21 -11.80 5.02 7.89
CA SER A 21 -13.18 4.60 7.68
C SER A 21 -13.27 3.26 6.97
N ALA A 22 -14.23 2.42 7.40
CA ALA A 22 -14.58 1.20 6.68
C ALA A 22 -15.21 1.48 5.31
N LEU A 23 -15.87 2.64 5.12
CA LEU A 23 -16.46 3.01 3.83
C LEU A 23 -15.39 3.12 2.74
N ASN A 24 -14.26 3.75 3.05
CA ASN A 24 -13.14 3.88 2.12
C ASN A 24 -12.51 2.50 1.81
N LEU A 25 -12.46 1.60 2.78
CA LEU A 25 -11.96 0.23 2.56
C LEU A 25 -12.88 -0.59 1.64
N VAL A 26 -14.21 -0.47 1.82
CA VAL A 26 -15.21 -1.28 1.11
C VAL A 26 -15.59 -0.71 -0.25
N MET A 27 -15.85 0.60 -0.33
CA MET A 27 -16.34 1.25 -1.55
C MET A 27 -15.21 1.86 -2.39
N GLY A 28 -14.01 1.98 -1.81
CA GLY A 28 -12.89 2.69 -2.42
C GLY A 28 -13.05 4.20 -2.44
N ARG A 29 -11.94 4.91 -2.63
CA ARG A 29 -11.89 6.37 -2.79
C ARG A 29 -10.64 6.80 -3.52
N GLY A 30 -10.77 7.58 -4.59
CA GLY A 30 -9.63 7.93 -5.44
C GLY A 30 -9.27 6.76 -6.36
N LYS A 31 -8.09 6.17 -6.21
CA LYS A 31 -7.63 5.02 -7.00
C LYS A 31 -7.68 3.75 -6.15
N THR A 32 -8.35 2.72 -6.68
CA THR A 32 -8.25 1.34 -6.20
C THR A 32 -7.17 0.65 -7.02
N VAL A 33 -6.12 0.15 -6.37
CA VAL A 33 -4.98 -0.44 -7.06
C VAL A 33 -4.55 -1.73 -6.37
N ILE A 34 -4.16 -2.71 -7.18
CA ILE A 34 -3.58 -3.98 -6.75
C ILE A 34 -2.23 -4.11 -7.46
N SER A 35 -1.22 -4.57 -6.72
CA SER A 35 0.09 -4.92 -7.29
C SER A 35 0.50 -6.28 -6.76
N GLU A 36 0.93 -7.16 -7.65
CA GLU A 36 1.30 -8.54 -7.34
C GLU A 36 2.56 -8.97 -8.07
N VAL A 37 3.24 -9.97 -7.52
CA VAL A 37 4.43 -10.58 -8.11
C VAL A 37 4.56 -12.03 -7.65
N VAL A 38 5.05 -12.90 -8.53
CA VAL A 38 5.53 -14.23 -8.15
C VAL A 38 7.04 -14.13 -7.90
N LEU A 39 7.45 -14.34 -6.66
CA LEU A 39 8.85 -14.38 -6.25
C LEU A 39 9.35 -15.82 -6.24
N THR A 40 10.40 -16.09 -7.01
CA THR A 40 11.00 -17.41 -7.01
C THR A 40 11.64 -17.73 -5.66
N ARG A 41 11.61 -19.01 -5.28
CA ARG A 41 12.25 -19.51 -4.07
C ARG A 41 13.72 -19.10 -3.99
N ASP A 42 14.43 -19.16 -5.11
CA ASP A 42 15.85 -18.82 -5.17
C ASP A 42 16.07 -17.34 -4.85
N VAL A 43 15.28 -16.43 -5.42
CA VAL A 43 15.35 -15.00 -5.09
C VAL A 43 15.04 -14.75 -3.61
N ILE A 44 14.02 -15.41 -3.06
CA ILE A 44 13.68 -15.26 -1.63
C ILE A 44 14.83 -15.74 -0.74
N LYS A 45 15.44 -16.88 -1.06
CA LYS A 45 16.54 -17.45 -0.29
C LYS A 45 17.81 -16.62 -0.42
N GLU A 46 18.15 -16.19 -1.62
CA GLU A 46 19.39 -15.49 -1.92
C GLU A 46 19.35 -14.01 -1.57
N VAL A 47 18.21 -13.33 -1.73
CA VAL A 47 18.11 -11.89 -1.47
C VAL A 47 17.50 -11.63 -0.09
N LEU A 48 16.34 -12.22 0.19
CA LEU A 48 15.58 -11.96 1.42
C LEU A 48 16.02 -12.83 2.61
N LYS A 49 16.90 -13.80 2.37
CA LYS A 49 17.49 -14.69 3.39
C LYS A 49 16.46 -15.44 4.24
N THR A 50 15.31 -15.75 3.62
CA THR A 50 14.22 -16.49 4.26
C THR A 50 13.65 -17.57 3.33
N SER A 51 12.44 -18.06 3.59
CA SER A 51 11.73 -19.01 2.75
C SER A 51 10.34 -18.51 2.37
N PRO A 52 9.79 -18.93 1.21
CA PRO A 52 8.41 -18.65 0.83
C PRO A 52 7.40 -18.95 1.95
N ALA A 53 7.53 -20.12 2.57
CA ALA A 53 6.62 -20.57 3.63
C ALA A 53 6.68 -19.70 4.89
N ALA A 54 7.88 -19.25 5.28
CA ALA A 54 8.03 -18.35 6.43
C ALA A 54 7.39 -16.98 6.16
N MET A 55 7.56 -16.45 4.95
CA MET A 55 6.94 -15.18 4.56
C MET A 55 5.40 -15.29 4.53
N ALA A 56 4.85 -16.37 3.94
CA ALA A 56 3.41 -16.61 3.91
C ALA A 56 2.81 -16.74 5.33
N ASP A 57 3.48 -17.49 6.22
CA ASP A 57 3.02 -17.65 7.62
C ASP A 57 3.06 -16.32 8.39
N ILE A 58 4.08 -15.48 8.16
CA ILE A 58 4.14 -14.14 8.77
C ILE A 58 3.02 -13.26 8.26
N VAL A 59 2.77 -13.20 6.94
CA VAL A 59 1.66 -12.40 6.40
C VAL A 59 0.34 -12.85 6.99
N TYR A 60 0.09 -14.17 7.05
CA TYR A 60 -1.13 -14.71 7.66
C TYR A 60 -1.27 -14.31 9.13
N ARG A 61 -0.25 -14.56 9.95
CA ARG A 61 -0.35 -14.33 11.41
C ARG A 61 -0.29 -12.86 11.79
N LYS A 62 0.61 -12.09 11.19
CA LYS A 62 0.83 -10.68 11.52
C LYS A 62 -0.21 -9.80 10.82
N CYS A 63 -0.23 -9.84 9.49
CA CYS A 63 -0.99 -8.88 8.69
C CYS A 63 -2.48 -9.20 8.69
N LEU A 64 -2.87 -10.47 8.74
CA LEU A 64 -4.29 -10.86 8.77
C LEU A 64 -4.79 -11.04 10.20
N ILE A 65 -4.34 -12.08 10.90
CA ILE A 65 -4.86 -12.42 12.25
C ILE A 65 -4.55 -11.30 13.26
N GLY A 66 -3.33 -10.80 13.29
CA GLY A 66 -2.92 -9.72 14.19
C GLY A 66 -3.73 -8.44 13.97
N SER A 67 -3.88 -8.00 12.72
CA SER A 67 -4.69 -6.82 12.40
C SER A 67 -6.18 -7.02 12.68
N ALA A 68 -6.72 -8.24 12.46
CA ALA A 68 -8.10 -8.57 12.80
C ALA A 68 -8.34 -8.47 14.32
N LEU A 69 -7.44 -9.01 15.13
CA LEU A 69 -7.50 -8.89 16.60
C LEU A 69 -7.43 -7.42 17.05
N ALA A 70 -6.65 -6.60 16.36
CA ALA A 70 -6.53 -5.18 16.64
C ALA A 70 -7.70 -4.33 16.11
N SER A 71 -8.69 -4.92 15.42
CA SER A 71 -9.75 -4.20 14.69
C SER A 71 -9.20 -3.11 13.76
N SER A 72 -8.06 -3.40 13.12
CA SER A 72 -7.38 -2.48 12.21
C SER A 72 -8.02 -2.52 10.81
N TYR A 73 -7.86 -1.44 10.04
CA TYR A 73 -8.12 -1.43 8.58
C TYR A 73 -6.84 -1.53 7.75
N GLY A 74 -5.67 -1.53 8.40
CA GLY A 74 -4.38 -1.83 7.80
C GLY A 74 -4.01 -3.29 8.05
N PHE A 75 -4.32 -4.15 7.09
CA PHE A 75 -3.93 -5.56 7.05
C PHE A 75 -2.61 -5.72 6.29
N ASN A 76 -1.62 -4.93 6.68
CA ASN A 76 -0.31 -4.82 6.05
C ASN A 76 0.78 -4.61 7.10
N ALA A 77 2.05 -4.60 6.68
CA ALA A 77 3.17 -4.34 7.57
C ALA A 77 3.50 -2.85 7.70
N GLN A 78 3.58 -2.12 6.58
CA GLN A 78 4.11 -0.76 6.55
C GLN A 78 3.68 0.11 5.36
N PHE A 79 2.46 -0.04 4.82
CA PHE A 79 1.98 0.80 3.70
C PHE A 79 2.19 2.30 3.97
N ALA A 80 1.86 2.74 5.18
CA ALA A 80 1.95 4.13 5.60
C ALA A 80 3.37 4.72 5.41
N ASN A 81 4.42 3.95 5.69
CA ASN A 81 5.81 4.44 5.57
C ASN A 81 6.13 4.79 4.12
N VAL A 82 5.85 3.86 3.20
CA VAL A 82 6.18 4.03 1.77
C VAL A 82 5.31 5.13 1.16
N ILE A 83 4.01 5.12 1.45
CA ILE A 83 3.08 6.13 0.93
C ILE A 83 3.44 7.52 1.44
N ALA A 84 3.71 7.69 2.74
CA ALA A 84 4.10 8.98 3.30
C ALA A 84 5.38 9.52 2.65
N ALA A 85 6.39 8.67 2.48
CA ALA A 85 7.66 9.07 1.86
C ALA A 85 7.45 9.55 0.42
N ILE A 86 6.71 8.80 -0.39
CA ILE A 86 6.42 9.19 -1.78
C ILE A 86 5.56 10.45 -1.81
N PHE A 87 4.55 10.56 -0.94
CA PHE A 87 3.63 11.70 -0.90
C PHE A 87 4.37 13.01 -0.60
N ILE A 88 5.25 12.99 0.39
CA ILE A 88 6.09 14.15 0.74
C ILE A 88 7.03 14.51 -0.42
N ALA A 89 7.67 13.51 -1.04
CA ALA A 89 8.62 13.73 -2.13
C ALA A 89 7.95 14.28 -3.40
N THR A 90 6.70 13.91 -3.67
CA THR A 90 5.98 14.23 -4.92
C THR A 90 4.86 15.26 -4.74
N GLY A 91 4.78 15.91 -3.58
CA GLY A 91 3.86 17.03 -3.35
C GLY A 91 2.39 16.66 -3.21
N GLN A 92 2.12 15.43 -2.77
CA GLN A 92 0.77 14.99 -2.43
C GLN A 92 0.35 15.55 -1.07
N ASP A 93 -0.94 15.44 -0.75
CA ASP A 93 -1.43 15.75 0.59
C ASP A 93 -1.07 14.62 1.55
N ALA A 94 -0.07 14.83 2.41
CA ALA A 94 0.40 13.84 3.38
C ALA A 94 -0.68 13.38 4.37
N ALA A 95 -1.76 14.14 4.59
CA ALA A 95 -2.85 13.71 5.45
C ALA A 95 -3.66 12.55 4.83
N HIS A 96 -3.61 12.35 3.51
CA HIS A 96 -4.23 11.20 2.84
C HIS A 96 -3.50 9.87 3.09
N VAL A 97 -2.36 9.88 3.79
CA VAL A 97 -1.74 8.64 4.30
C VAL A 97 -2.71 7.87 5.19
N VAL A 98 -3.63 8.54 5.91
CA VAL A 98 -4.65 7.90 6.74
C VAL A 98 -5.50 6.91 5.93
N GLU A 99 -5.85 7.27 4.70
CA GLU A 99 -6.71 6.48 3.83
C GLU A 99 -5.88 5.52 2.98
N GLY A 100 -4.77 6.00 2.39
CA GLY A 100 -3.88 5.19 1.57
C GLY A 100 -3.18 4.05 2.33
N SER A 101 -3.04 4.17 3.65
CA SER A 101 -2.46 3.11 4.48
C SER A 101 -3.42 1.95 4.80
N GLN A 102 -4.70 2.10 4.47
CA GLN A 102 -5.69 1.03 4.58
C GLN A 102 -5.55 0.07 3.41
N GLY A 103 -5.68 -1.23 3.68
CA GLY A 103 -5.56 -2.24 2.64
C GLY A 103 -4.95 -3.54 3.13
N PHE A 104 -4.68 -4.44 2.19
CA PHE A 104 -4.37 -5.83 2.46
C PHE A 104 -3.06 -6.24 1.82
N THR A 105 -2.27 -7.02 2.56
CA THR A 105 -1.14 -7.78 2.03
C THR A 105 -1.49 -9.25 2.10
N THR A 106 -1.33 -9.96 0.98
CA THR A 106 -1.52 -11.41 0.91
C THR A 106 -0.27 -12.08 0.37
N ALA A 107 -0.06 -13.33 0.80
CA ALA A 107 1.06 -14.13 0.35
C ALA A 107 0.68 -15.61 0.35
N GLU A 108 0.84 -16.28 -0.78
CA GLU A 108 0.41 -17.65 -1.03
C GLU A 108 1.52 -18.44 -1.72
N LEU A 109 1.67 -19.70 -1.36
CA LEU A 109 2.62 -20.60 -2.03
C LEU A 109 2.04 -21.03 -3.37
N THR A 110 2.84 -20.98 -4.43
CA THR A 110 2.47 -21.58 -5.72
C THR A 110 2.62 -23.10 -5.67
N GLU A 111 2.10 -23.81 -6.68
CA GLU A 111 2.30 -25.26 -6.82
C GLU A 111 3.79 -25.64 -6.97
N GLU A 112 4.60 -24.78 -7.60
CA GLU A 112 6.06 -24.98 -7.67
C GLU A 112 6.79 -24.63 -6.34
N GLY A 113 6.06 -24.07 -5.37
CA GLY A 113 6.57 -23.65 -4.07
C GLY A 113 7.40 -22.36 -4.14
N ASP A 114 7.06 -21.50 -5.09
CA ASP A 114 7.38 -20.07 -5.12
C ASP A 114 6.35 -19.29 -4.28
N LEU A 115 6.46 -17.95 -4.25
CA LEU A 115 5.55 -17.10 -3.47
C LEU A 115 4.83 -16.09 -4.35
N LEU A 116 3.51 -16.23 -4.49
CA LEU A 116 2.65 -15.14 -4.96
C LEU A 116 2.48 -14.15 -3.81
N PHE A 117 2.91 -12.90 -4.00
CA PHE A 117 2.78 -11.84 -3.00
C PHE A 117 2.03 -10.66 -3.62
N SER A 118 1.04 -10.13 -2.90
CA SER A 118 0.23 -9.02 -3.40
C SER A 118 -0.07 -7.97 -2.33
N VAL A 119 -0.32 -6.75 -2.80
CA VAL A 119 -0.87 -5.64 -2.01
C VAL A 119 -2.11 -5.09 -2.69
N SER A 120 -3.14 -4.79 -1.91
CA SER A 120 -4.38 -4.17 -2.37
C SER A 120 -4.64 -2.89 -1.59
N ILE A 121 -4.74 -1.77 -2.29
CA ILE A 121 -4.96 -0.42 -1.72
C ILE A 121 -6.27 0.12 -2.29
N PRO A 122 -7.40 0.04 -1.56
CA PRO A 122 -8.71 0.45 -2.07
C PRO A 122 -8.89 1.97 -2.18
N SER A 123 -8.12 2.73 -1.41
CA SER A 123 -8.34 4.17 -1.24
C SER A 123 -7.04 4.97 -1.32
N LEU A 124 -6.42 5.00 -2.51
CA LEU A 124 -5.22 5.78 -2.75
C LEU A 124 -5.54 7.14 -3.39
N GLN A 125 -5.38 8.24 -2.66
CA GLN A 125 -5.56 9.60 -3.18
C GLN A 125 -4.24 10.15 -3.70
N VAL A 126 -4.13 10.19 -5.02
CA VAL A 126 -2.95 10.71 -5.73
C VAL A 126 -3.35 11.64 -6.86
N GLY A 127 -2.50 12.62 -7.13
CA GLY A 127 -2.64 13.57 -8.23
C GLY A 127 -1.29 14.01 -8.77
N THR A 128 -1.26 14.38 -10.04
CA THR A 128 -0.04 14.79 -10.77
C THR A 128 -0.12 16.22 -11.30
N VAL A 129 -1.18 16.94 -10.91
CA VAL A 129 -1.45 18.35 -11.19
C VAL A 129 -2.10 18.99 -9.96
N GLY A 130 -1.74 20.24 -9.66
CA GLY A 130 -2.32 21.04 -8.59
C GLY A 130 -1.73 20.78 -7.21
N GLY A 131 -2.09 21.62 -6.24
CA GLY A 131 -1.57 21.52 -4.86
C GLY A 131 -0.05 21.61 -4.80
N GLY A 132 0.58 20.73 -4.01
CA GLY A 132 2.03 20.68 -3.84
C GLY A 132 2.81 20.21 -5.06
N THR A 133 2.16 19.60 -6.06
CA THR A 133 2.83 19.05 -7.25
C THR A 133 3.45 20.12 -8.16
N ALA A 134 3.03 21.38 -8.02
CA ALA A 134 3.56 22.50 -8.80
C ALA A 134 4.83 23.13 -8.20
N LEU A 135 5.21 22.75 -6.98
CA LEU A 135 6.44 23.23 -6.33
C LEU A 135 7.66 22.63 -7.03
N GLY A 136 8.76 23.39 -7.08
CA GLY A 136 9.94 23.05 -7.89
C GLY A 136 10.46 21.62 -7.67
N THR A 137 10.81 21.27 -6.43
CA THR A 137 11.39 19.96 -6.12
C THR A 137 10.39 18.80 -6.22
N GLN A 138 9.13 19.03 -5.84
CA GLN A 138 8.06 18.03 -5.98
C GLN A 138 7.73 17.74 -7.44
N ARG A 139 7.76 18.77 -8.29
CA ARG A 139 7.64 18.63 -9.74
C ARG A 139 8.77 17.80 -10.31
N GLU A 140 10.02 18.13 -9.96
CA GLU A 140 11.19 17.35 -10.39
C GLU A 140 11.07 15.88 -10.01
N ALA A 141 10.59 15.58 -8.80
CA ALA A 141 10.34 14.19 -8.38
C ALA A 141 9.29 13.47 -9.25
N LEU A 142 8.21 14.16 -9.61
CA LEU A 142 7.19 13.65 -10.54
C LEU A 142 7.72 13.49 -11.97
N GLU A 143 8.63 14.36 -12.41
CA GLU A 143 9.31 14.27 -13.71
C GLU A 143 10.30 13.09 -13.75
N ILE A 144 11.04 12.82 -12.68
CA ILE A 144 11.95 11.67 -12.55
C ILE A 144 11.21 10.35 -12.75
N ILE A 145 10.01 10.21 -12.18
CA ILE A 145 9.18 9.01 -12.33
C ILE A 145 8.26 9.07 -13.55
N GLY A 146 8.35 10.14 -14.36
CA GLY A 146 7.68 10.26 -15.66
C GLY A 146 6.17 10.50 -15.62
N VAL A 147 5.64 11.07 -14.53
CA VAL A 147 4.18 11.26 -14.35
C VAL A 147 3.76 12.70 -14.09
N TYR A 148 4.65 13.69 -14.21
CA TYR A 148 4.25 15.10 -14.06
C TYR A 148 3.23 15.54 -15.12
N GLY A 149 2.21 16.30 -14.72
CA GLY A 149 1.17 16.81 -15.61
C GLY A 149 -0.09 15.95 -15.67
N ALA A 150 -1.07 16.38 -16.45
CA ALA A 150 -2.39 15.73 -16.51
C ALA A 150 -2.34 14.33 -17.15
N GLY A 151 -1.34 14.10 -18.01
CA GLY A 151 -1.27 12.94 -18.89
C GLY A 151 -2.23 13.05 -20.08
N GLU A 152 -2.00 12.22 -21.08
CA GLU A 152 -2.86 12.12 -22.27
C GLU A 152 -3.33 10.66 -22.42
N PRO A 153 -4.64 10.36 -22.30
CA PRO A 153 -5.73 11.28 -21.97
C PRO A 153 -5.64 11.81 -20.52
N PRO A 154 -6.34 12.91 -20.17
CA PRO A 154 -6.32 13.47 -18.83
C PRO A 154 -6.62 12.43 -17.74
N GLY A 155 -5.76 12.40 -16.72
CA GLY A 155 -5.82 11.45 -15.60
C GLY A 155 -4.97 10.19 -15.81
N SER A 156 -4.39 9.96 -16.99
CA SER A 156 -3.52 8.79 -17.25
C SER A 156 -2.26 8.82 -16.39
N ASN A 157 -1.65 9.99 -16.21
CA ASN A 157 -0.49 10.15 -15.32
C ASN A 157 -0.82 9.87 -13.86
N ALA A 158 -1.98 10.31 -13.36
CA ALA A 158 -2.41 10.02 -11.99
C ALA A 158 -2.68 8.53 -11.78
N SER A 159 -3.24 7.83 -12.78
CA SER A 159 -3.39 6.37 -12.75
C SER A 159 -2.02 5.68 -12.78
N LYS A 160 -1.09 6.13 -13.63
CA LYS A 160 0.26 5.58 -13.68
C LYS A 160 1.02 5.79 -12.37
N PHE A 161 0.85 6.96 -11.76
CA PHE A 161 1.44 7.26 -10.48
C PHE A 161 0.88 6.37 -9.37
N ALA A 162 -0.42 6.05 -9.38
CA ALA A 162 -1.01 5.08 -8.45
C ALA A 162 -0.38 3.68 -8.59
N GLU A 163 -0.13 3.21 -9.83
CA GLU A 163 0.57 1.94 -10.07
C GLU A 163 1.99 1.96 -9.49
N ILE A 164 2.73 3.05 -9.68
CA ILE A 164 4.10 3.21 -9.16
C ILE A 164 4.09 3.18 -7.63
N VAL A 165 3.17 3.89 -6.98
CA VAL A 165 3.02 3.88 -5.52
C VAL A 165 2.71 2.47 -5.02
N ALA A 166 1.78 1.75 -5.66
CA ALA A 166 1.43 0.38 -5.27
C ALA A 166 2.61 -0.58 -5.45
N ALA A 167 3.37 -0.47 -6.53
CA ALA A 167 4.56 -1.29 -6.75
C ALA A 167 5.67 -0.99 -5.72
N ALA A 168 5.85 0.28 -5.34
CA ALA A 168 6.78 0.64 -4.27
C ALA A 168 6.33 0.10 -2.90
N VAL A 169 5.02 0.15 -2.61
CA VAL A 169 4.44 -0.44 -1.40
C VAL A 169 4.67 -1.95 -1.38
N LEU A 170 4.41 -2.65 -2.51
CA LEU A 170 4.68 -4.08 -2.67
C LEU A 170 6.15 -4.41 -2.36
N ALA A 171 7.10 -3.66 -2.92
CA ALA A 171 8.52 -3.84 -2.66
C ALA A 171 8.87 -3.62 -1.17
N GLY A 172 8.30 -2.59 -0.55
CA GLY A 172 8.47 -2.31 0.88
C GLY A 172 7.93 -3.43 1.77
N GLU A 173 6.75 -3.96 1.47
CA GLU A 173 6.18 -5.11 2.19
C GLU A 173 7.07 -6.34 2.06
N ILE A 174 7.46 -6.71 0.83
CA ILE A 174 8.33 -7.88 0.56
C ILE A 174 9.61 -7.78 1.39
N SER A 175 10.24 -6.60 1.42
CA SER A 175 11.48 -6.35 2.16
C SER A 175 11.28 -6.54 3.68
N LEU A 176 10.26 -5.92 4.27
CA LEU A 176 10.03 -6.01 5.71
C LEU A 176 9.56 -7.40 6.14
N ILE A 177 8.66 -8.03 5.40
CA ILE A 177 8.23 -9.40 5.67
C ILE A 177 9.41 -10.36 5.54
N GLY A 178 10.27 -10.20 4.53
CA GLY A 178 11.48 -10.99 4.38
C GLY A 178 12.44 -10.86 5.57
N ALA A 179 12.64 -9.63 6.07
CA ALA A 179 13.46 -9.37 7.24
C ALA A 179 12.91 -10.02 8.52
N LEU A 180 11.58 -9.99 8.72
CA LEU A 180 10.92 -10.70 9.82
C LEU A 180 11.07 -12.22 9.69
N GLY A 181 10.94 -12.75 8.46
CA GLY A 181 11.13 -14.16 8.13
C GLY A 181 12.53 -14.67 8.49
N THR A 182 13.57 -13.86 8.24
CA THR A 182 14.95 -14.21 8.59
C THR A 182 15.12 -14.38 10.10
N ARG A 183 14.54 -13.48 10.91
CA ARG A 183 14.61 -13.55 12.38
C ARG A 183 13.89 -14.79 12.92
N HIS A 184 12.70 -15.08 12.40
CA HIS A 184 11.94 -16.28 12.78
C HIS A 184 12.71 -17.57 12.49
N LEU A 185 13.40 -17.65 11.34
CA LEU A 185 14.22 -18.82 11.01
C LEU A 185 15.44 -18.95 11.93
N ALA A 186 16.11 -17.84 12.25
CA ALA A 186 17.24 -17.86 13.18
C ALA A 186 16.82 -18.32 14.59
N GLU A 187 15.70 -17.79 15.11
CA GLU A 187 15.16 -18.21 16.41
C GLU A 187 14.73 -19.68 16.41
N ALA A 188 14.11 -20.15 15.33
CA ALA A 188 13.73 -21.55 15.18
C ALA A 188 14.97 -22.47 15.18
N HIS A 189 16.04 -22.10 14.49
CA HIS A 189 17.32 -22.83 14.51
C HIS A 189 17.90 -22.92 15.94
N VAL A 190 17.99 -21.79 16.65
CA VAL A 190 18.50 -21.76 18.03
C VAL A 190 17.66 -22.65 18.95
N ARG A 191 16.33 -22.63 18.78
CA ARG A 191 15.39 -23.42 19.58
C ARG A 191 15.41 -24.91 19.23
N LEU A 192 15.69 -25.26 17.97
CA LEU A 192 15.57 -26.63 17.46
C LEU A 192 16.91 -27.40 17.38
N ASN A 193 18.07 -26.72 17.36
CA ASN A 193 19.45 -27.26 17.46
C ASN A 193 19.51 -28.78 17.71
N ARG A 194 19.48 -29.76 16.79
CA ARG A 194 19.48 -29.93 15.32
C ARG A 194 19.22 -28.77 14.37
#